data_AF-A0A9N9HU53-F1
#
_entry.id   AF-A0A9N9HU53-F1
#
_cell.length_a   1.000
_cell.length_b   1.000
_cell.length_c   1.000
_cell.angle_alpha   90.00
_cell.angle_beta   90.00
_cell.angle_gamma   90.00
#
_symmetry.space_group_name_H-M   'P 1'
#
loop_
_entity.id
_entity.type
_entity.pdbx_description
1 polymer ?
#
loop_
_entity_poly.entity_id
_entity_poly.type
_entity_poly.pdbx_seq_one_letter_code
_entity_poly.pdbx_strand_id
1 'polypeptide(L)' 'MSNLPTVEHVKAWSREDVKAFLQNNKTELDLEDGDIEILYNQRVKGDTFLDLARDDLLSIQIPLGPAKKIVKLINEIQG' A
#
# COMPACT_ATOMS: atom_id res chain seq x y z
N MET A 1 -2.65 9.04 17.37
CA MET A 1 -1.81 7.88 17.03
C MET A 1 -2.73 6.89 16.36
N SER A 2 -2.70 6.81 15.04
CA SER A 2 -3.38 5.75 14.29
C SER A 2 -2.71 4.42 14.68
N ASN A 3 -3.47 3.49 15.24
CA ASN A 3 -2.95 2.14 15.50
C ASN A 3 -2.72 1.46 14.15
N LEU A 4 -1.47 1.29 13.76
CA LEU A 4 -1.12 0.51 12.58
C LEU A 4 -1.59 -0.94 12.77
N PRO A 5 -2.08 -1.59 11.70
CA PRO A 5 -2.42 -3.02 11.76
C PRO A 5 -1.16 -3.86 12.00
N THR A 6 -1.32 -5.05 12.57
CA THR A 6 -0.20 -5.99 12.69
C THR A 6 0.13 -6.65 11.35
N VAL A 7 1.36 -7.14 11.19
CA VAL A 7 1.80 -7.87 10.00
C VAL A 7 0.89 -9.07 9.70
N GLU A 8 0.53 -9.87 10.70
CA GLU A 8 -0.35 -11.03 10.52
C GLU A 8 -1.74 -10.63 10.03
N HIS A 9 -2.26 -9.50 10.53
CA HIS A 9 -3.55 -8.99 10.10
C HIS A 9 -3.50 -8.52 8.65
N VAL A 10 -2.46 -7.76 8.27
CA VAL A 10 -2.26 -7.29 6.89
C VAL A 10 -2.07 -8.47 5.95
N LYS A 11 -1.30 -9.51 6.29
CA LYS A 11 -1.11 -10.71 5.44
C LYS A 11 -2.43 -11.39 5.07
N ALA A 12 -3.45 -11.31 5.93
CA ALA A 12 -4.77 -11.90 5.69
C ALA A 12 -5.68 -11.05 4.79
N TRP A 13 -5.28 -9.81 4.47
CA TRP A 13 -6.09 -8.90 3.67
C TRP A 13 -6.34 -9.40 2.25
N SER A 14 -7.58 -9.26 1.83
CA SER A 14 -7.98 -9.35 0.42
C SER A 14 -7.52 -8.09 -0.34
N ARG A 15 -7.75 -8.09 -1.65
CA ARG A 15 -7.51 -6.89 -2.48
C ARG A 15 -8.41 -5.73 -2.08
N GLU A 16 -9.64 -6.01 -1.63
CA GLU A 16 -10.58 -4.97 -1.20
C GLU A 16 -10.12 -4.33 0.11
N ASP A 17 -9.56 -5.13 1.02
CA ASP A 17 -9.02 -4.63 2.28
C ASP A 17 -7.81 -3.71 2.03
N VAL A 18 -6.89 -4.10 1.14
CA VAL A 18 -5.76 -3.24 0.72
C VAL A 18 -6.28 -1.95 0.09
N LYS A 19 -7.26 -2.03 -0.83
CA LYS A 19 -7.87 -0.86 -1.46
C LYS A 19 -8.49 0.08 -0.43
N ALA A 20 -9.29 -0.45 0.49
CA ALA A 20 -9.93 0.34 1.55
C ALA A 20 -8.89 0.99 2.47
N PHE A 21 -7.83 0.27 2.82
CA PHE A 21 -6.73 0.81 3.61
C PHE A 21 -6.02 1.96 2.90
N LEU A 22 -5.68 1.81 1.61
CA LEU A 22 -5.06 2.88 0.83
C LEU A 22 -5.98 4.09 0.66
N GLN A 23 -7.29 3.88 0.46
CA GLN A 23 -8.29 4.96 0.42
C GLN A 23 -8.37 5.73 1.74
N ASN A 24 -8.35 5.03 2.87
CA ASN A 24 -8.39 5.65 4.20
C ASN A 24 -7.11 6.46 4.52
N ASN A 25 -5.98 6.10 3.91
CA ASN A 25 -4.69 6.78 4.10
C ASN A 25 -4.27 7.64 2.89
N LYS A 26 -5.18 7.85 1.93
CA LYS A 26 -4.90 8.46 0.62
C LYS A 26 -4.17 9.80 0.73
N THR A 27 -4.66 10.70 1.59
CA THR A 27 -4.08 12.03 1.80
C THR A 27 -2.67 11.97 2.40
N GLU A 28 -2.44 11.07 3.35
CA GLU A 28 -1.13 10.91 3.99
C GLU A 28 -0.10 10.35 2.99
N LEU A 29 -0.55 9.36 2.20
CA LEU A 29 0.24 8.69 1.18
C LEU A 29 0.38 9.50 -0.12
N ASP A 30 -0.31 10.63 -0.26
CA ASP A 30 -0.34 11.47 -1.46
C ASP A 30 -0.78 10.70 -2.71
N LEU A 31 -1.74 9.79 -2.54
CA LEU A 31 -2.28 8.95 -3.61
C LEU A 31 -3.46 9.64 -4.31
N GLU A 32 -3.59 9.42 -5.61
CA GLU A 32 -4.81 9.67 -6.36
C GLU A 32 -5.65 8.39 -6.48
N ASP A 33 -6.92 8.51 -6.91
CA ASP A 33 -7.77 7.31 -7.09
C ASP A 33 -7.20 6.37 -8.16
N GLY A 34 -6.56 6.94 -9.19
CA GLY A 34 -5.89 6.17 -10.25
C GLY A 34 -4.73 5.31 -9.72
N ASP A 35 -3.94 5.81 -8.77
CA ASP A 35 -2.85 5.06 -8.15
C ASP A 35 -3.37 3.82 -7.41
N ILE A 36 -4.48 3.99 -6.68
CA ILE A 36 -5.13 2.92 -5.92
C ILE A 36 -5.73 1.88 -6.89
N GLU A 37 -6.33 2.33 -7.99
CA GLU A 37 -6.85 1.44 -9.04
C GLU A 37 -5.74 0.63 -9.72
N ILE A 38 -4.57 1.22 -9.97
CA ILE A 38 -3.40 0.50 -10.50
C ILE A 38 -3.04 -0.66 -9.57
N LEU A 39 -2.87 -0.41 -8.27
CA LEU A 39 -2.53 -1.45 -7.29
C LEU A 39 -3.60 -2.55 -7.22
N TYR A 40 -4.88 -2.16 -7.26
CA TYR A 40 -6.00 -3.10 -7.28
C TYR A 40 -5.99 -3.99 -8.54
N ASN A 41 -5.74 -3.40 -9.71
CA ASN A 41 -5.69 -4.09 -11.00
C ASN A 41 -4.47 -5.01 -11.13
N GLN A 42 -3.35 -4.68 -10.48
CA GLN A 42 -2.19 -5.56 -10.30
C GLN A 42 -2.44 -6.70 -9.30
N ARG A 43 -3.66 -6.80 -8.76
CA ARG A 43 -4.11 -7.85 -7.85
C ARG A 43 -3.34 -7.90 -6.53
N VAL A 44 -2.85 -6.75 -6.07
CA VAL A 44 -2.15 -6.63 -4.78
C VAL A 44 -3.11 -6.95 -3.64
N LYS A 45 -2.79 -8.02 -2.89
CA LYS A 45 -3.45 -8.41 -1.64
C LYS A 45 -2.44 -8.28 -0.49
N GLY A 46 -2.86 -8.61 0.74
CA GLY A 46 -2.10 -8.37 1.96
C GLY A 46 -0.61 -8.77 1.96
N ASP A 47 -0.32 -10.03 1.65
CA ASP A 47 1.06 -10.53 1.56
C ASP A 47 1.91 -9.75 0.53
N THR A 48 1.36 -9.52 -0.65
CA THR A 48 2.00 -8.84 -1.77
C THR A 48 2.23 -7.37 -1.43
N PHE A 49 1.27 -6.73 -0.74
CA PHE A 49 1.40 -5.35 -0.28
C PHE A 49 2.61 -5.18 0.66
N LEU A 50 2.81 -6.11 1.60
CA LEU A 50 3.94 -6.07 2.53
C LEU A 50 5.29 -6.35 1.87
N ASP A 51 5.30 -6.99 0.71
CA ASP A 51 6.51 -7.32 -0.05
C ASP A 51 6.85 -6.26 -1.12
N LEU A 52 6.00 -5.23 -1.31
CA LEU A 52 6.24 -4.19 -2.31
C LEU A 52 7.52 -3.39 -2.01
N ALA A 53 8.46 -3.43 -2.95
CA ALA A 53 9.59 -2.52 -2.96
C ALA A 53 9.26 -1.26 -3.77
N ARG A 54 10.08 -0.22 -3.56
CA ARG A 54 9.97 1.04 -4.31
C ARG A 54 10.02 0.79 -5.83
N ASP A 55 10.90 -0.11 -6.27
CA ASP A 55 11.11 -0.36 -7.69
C ASP A 55 9.91 -1.11 -8.33
N ASP A 56 9.19 -1.94 -7.56
CA ASP A 56 7.93 -2.56 -8.00
C ASP A 56 6.89 -1.46 -8.27
N LEU A 57 6.71 -0.54 -7.32
CA LEU A 57 5.77 0.59 -7.42
C LEU A 57 6.08 1.49 -8.63
N LEU A 58 7.35 1.80 -8.85
CA LEU A 58 7.77 2.58 -10.02
C LEU A 58 7.53 1.84 -11.33
N SER A 59 7.71 0.51 -11.36
CA SER A 59 7.48 -0.30 -12.56
C SER A 59 6.02 -0.29 -13.02
N ILE A 60 5.07 -0.20 -12.08
CA ILE A 60 3.63 -0.08 -12.33
C ILE A 60 3.15 1.38 -12.43
N GLN A 61 4.09 2.34 -12.59
CA GLN A 61 3.81 3.77 -12.82
C GLN A 61 3.24 4.53 -11.61
N ILE A 62 3.41 4.03 -10.38
CA ILE A 62 3.15 4.85 -9.18
C ILE A 62 4.22 5.94 -9.08
N PRO A 63 3.83 7.23 -8.90
CA PRO A 63 4.81 8.32 -8.80
C PRO A 63 5.78 8.14 -7.63
N LEU A 64 6.99 8.71 -7.77
CA LEU A 64 8.09 8.51 -6.82
C LEU A 64 7.74 8.95 -5.38
N GLY A 65 6.97 10.03 -5.23
CA GLY A 65 6.55 10.55 -3.92
C GLY A 65 5.70 9.52 -3.14
N PRO A 66 4.52 9.14 -3.67
CA PRO A 66 3.68 8.10 -3.09
C PRO A 66 4.39 6.76 -2.92
N ALA A 67 5.23 6.36 -3.89
CA ALA A 67 5.98 5.12 -3.80
C ALA A 67 6.90 5.07 -2.56
N LYS A 68 7.61 6.17 -2.25
CA LYS A 68 8.43 6.27 -1.04
C LYS A 68 7.60 6.24 0.24
N LYS A 69 6.42 6.86 0.22
CA LYS A 69 5.51 6.89 1.39
C LYS A 69 4.91 5.52 1.67
N ILE A 70 4.50 4.77 0.65
CA ILE A 70 4.00 3.39 0.79
C ILE A 70 5.09 2.49 1.39
N VAL A 71 6.32 2.51 0.87
CA VAL A 71 7.42 1.69 1.40
C VAL A 71 7.73 2.06 2.85
N LYS A 72 7.70 3.35 3.20
CA LYS A 72 7.86 3.78 4.59
C LYS A 72 6.77 3.21 5.49
N LEU A 73 5.50 3.27 5.06
CA LEU A 73 4.36 2.71 5.82
C LEU A 73 4.49 1.19 6.01
N ILE A 74 4.92 0.47 4.97
CA ILE A 74 5.16 -0.98 5.05
C ILE A 74 6.22 -1.29 6.12
N ASN A 75 7.34 -0.55 6.12
CA ASN A 75 8.39 -0.71 7.13
C ASN A 75 7.87 -0.41 8.55
N GLU A 76 7.04 0.62 8.71
CA GLU A 76 6.43 0.95 10.01
C GLU A 76 5.45 -0.13 10.52
N ILE A 77 4.76 -0.82 9.61
CA ILE A 77 3.91 -1.97 9.94
C ILE A 77 4.76 -3.20 10.36
N GLN A 78 5.89 -3.41 9.69
CA GLN A 78 6.76 -4.57 9.92
C GLN A 78 7.63 -4.45 11.19
N GLY A 79 7.89 -3.23 11.66
CA GLY A 79 8.69 -2.96 12.86
C GLY A 79 10.17 -2.81 12.57
#